data_AF-A0A7K3BFL2-F1
#
_entry.id   AF-A0A7K3BFL2-F1
#
_cell.length_a   1.000
_cell.length_b   1.000
_cell.length_c   1.000
_cell.angle_alpha   90.00
_cell.angle_beta   90.00
_cell.angle_gamma   90.00
#
_symmetry.space_group_name_H-M   'P 1'
#
loop_
_entity.id
_entity.type
_entity.pdbx_description
1 polymer ?
#
loop_
_entity_poly.entity_id
_entity_poly.type
_entity_poly.pdbx_seq_one_letter_code
_entity_poly.pdbx_strand_id
1 'polypeptide(L)'
;MDAETVLAQRALIDEFASAAGRDPSLLDTVMRVNVVEGTPSGRVADAIKSLPAETGIEHFMVESMSLPHVDAVLELVAELLMLVGRG
;
A
#
# COMPACT_ATOMS: atom_id res chain seq x y z
N MET A 1 1.96 9.32 -3.33
CA MET A 1 2.83 8.74 -2.30
C MET A 1 4.24 8.83 -2.84
N ASP A 2 5.20 9.15 -2.00
CA ASP A 2 6.61 9.19 -2.37
C ASP A 2 7.28 7.92 -1.84
N ALA A 3 7.83 7.09 -2.74
CA ALA A 3 8.48 5.82 -2.40
C ALA A 3 9.70 6.04 -1.50
N GLU A 4 10.43 7.15 -1.69
CA GLU A 4 11.60 7.49 -0.88
C GLU A 4 11.21 7.70 0.59
N THR A 5 10.13 8.43 0.84
CA THR A 5 9.59 8.62 2.20
C THR A 5 9.24 7.29 2.88
N VAL A 6 8.64 6.34 2.15
CA VAL A 6 8.28 5.01 2.69
C VAL A 6 9.54 4.21 3.03
N LEU A 7 10.53 4.22 2.15
CA LEU A 7 11.81 3.53 2.36
C LEU A 7 12.59 4.14 3.55
N ALA A 8 12.55 5.46 3.72
CA ALA A 8 13.17 6.12 4.87
C ALA A 8 12.51 5.69 6.19
N GLN A 9 11.18 5.55 6.22
CA GLN A 9 10.47 5.03 7.39
C GLN A 9 10.82 3.57 7.66
N ARG A 10 10.91 2.74 6.62
CA ARG A 10 11.32 1.33 6.75
C ARG A 10 12.74 1.20 7.29
N ALA A 11 13.68 2.01 6.80
CA ALA A 11 15.06 2.01 7.26
C ALA A 11 15.19 2.35 8.76
N LEU A 12 14.40 3.29 9.28
CA LEU A 12 14.37 3.61 10.70
C LEU A 12 13.86 2.43 11.56
N ILE A 13 12.85 1.70 11.06
CA ILE A 13 12.35 0.50 11.73
C ILE A 13 13.43 -0.59 11.76
N ASP A 14 14.16 -0.77 10.65
CA ASP A 14 15.24 -1.75 10.56
C ASP A 14 16.40 -1.42 11.51
N GLU A 15 16.74 -0.14 11.65
CA GLU A 15 17.72 0.34 12.62
C GLU A 15 17.30 -0.01 14.06
N PHE A 16 16.04 0.28 14.43
CA PHE A 16 15.54 -0.03 15.76
C PHE A 16 15.44 -1.53 16.03
N ALA A 17 15.07 -2.33 15.03
CA ALA A 17 15.06 -3.78 15.14
C ALA A 17 16.48 -4.32 15.39
N SER A 18 17.46 -3.84 14.62
CA SER A 18 18.86 -4.20 14.75
C SER A 18 19.42 -3.81 16.12
N ALA A 19 19.13 -2.59 16.59
CA ALA A 19 19.54 -2.09 17.90
C ALA A 19 18.93 -2.91 19.06
N ALA A 20 17.75 -3.50 18.85
CA ALA A 20 17.10 -4.40 19.80
C ALA A 20 17.59 -5.87 19.67
N GLY A 21 18.58 -6.17 18.83
CA GLY A 21 19.09 -7.52 18.59
C GLY A 21 18.13 -8.42 17.81
N ARG A 22 17.20 -7.83 17.05
CA ARG A 22 16.25 -8.54 16.17
C ARG A 22 16.71 -8.45 14.72
N ASP A 23 16.46 -9.51 13.95
CA ASP A 23 16.69 -9.51 12.52
C ASP A 23 15.58 -8.73 11.80
N PRO A 24 15.89 -7.60 11.12
CA PRO A 24 14.89 -6.81 10.40
C PRO A 24 14.23 -7.56 9.24
N SER A 25 14.88 -8.59 8.68
CA SER A 25 14.32 -9.38 7.58
C SER A 25 13.10 -10.22 7.99
N LEU A 26 12.90 -10.43 9.29
CA LEU A 26 11.72 -11.10 9.84
C LEU A 26 10.50 -10.18 9.98
N LEU A 27 10.64 -8.89 9.66
CA LEU A 27 9.55 -7.93 9.67
C LEU A 27 8.87 -7.87 8.30
N ASP A 28 7.76 -8.59 8.18
CA ASP A 28 6.85 -8.42 7.04
C ASP A 28 6.32 -6.99 6.99
N THR A 29 6.16 -6.48 5.78
CA THR A 29 5.63 -5.12 5.57
C THR A 29 4.43 -5.16 4.64
N VAL A 30 3.34 -4.59 5.13
CA VAL A 30 2.13 -4.35 4.34
C VAL A 30 1.97 -2.85 4.17
N MET A 31 2.00 -2.38 2.92
CA MET A 31 1.80 -0.97 2.62
C MET A 31 0.32 -0.62 2.62
N ARG A 32 -0.05 0.35 3.45
CA ARG A 32 -1.41 0.87 3.51
C ARG A 32 -1.61 1.98 2.47
N VAL A 33 -2.53 1.77 1.54
CA VAL A 33 -2.95 2.75 0.53
C VAL A 33 -4.26 3.39 0.98
N ASN A 34 -4.20 4.61 1.49
CA ASN A 34 -5.40 5.36 1.90
C ASN A 34 -6.07 6.00 0.70
N VAL A 35 -7.33 5.65 0.44
CA VAL A 35 -8.10 6.19 -0.68
C VAL A 35 -8.98 7.33 -0.19
N VAL A 36 -8.70 8.54 -0.66
CA VAL A 36 -9.56 9.70 -0.42
C VAL A 36 -10.70 9.75 -1.43
N GLU A 37 -11.85 10.29 -1.02
CA GLU A 37 -13.01 10.47 -1.90
C GLU A 37 -12.63 11.17 -3.21
N GLY A 38 -13.21 10.71 -4.32
CA GLY A 38 -12.91 11.21 -5.66
C GLY A 38 -11.59 10.72 -6.27
N THR A 39 -10.81 9.91 -5.56
CA THR A 39 -9.63 9.25 -6.16
C THR A 39 -10.08 8.21 -7.19
N PRO A 40 -9.63 8.28 -8.46
CA PRO A 40 -9.96 7.25 -9.44
C PRO A 40 -9.35 5.90 -9.06
N SER A 41 -10.13 4.81 -9.19
CA SER A 41 -9.68 3.44 -8.94
C SER A 41 -8.46 3.05 -9.78
N GLY A 42 -8.40 3.52 -11.04
CA GLY A 42 -7.24 3.34 -11.92
C GLY A 42 -5.94 3.85 -11.31
N ARG A 43 -5.98 5.02 -10.66
CA ARG A 43 -4.81 5.59 -9.97
C ARG A 43 -4.36 4.74 -8.79
N VAL A 44 -5.32 4.13 -8.08
CA VAL A 44 -5.03 3.22 -6.97
C VAL A 44 -4.41 1.92 -7.50
N ALA A 45 -4.96 1.37 -8.58
CA ALA A 45 -4.41 0.18 -9.23
C ALA A 45 -3.00 0.41 -9.78
N ASP A 46 -2.75 1.56 -10.42
CA ASP A 46 -1.44 1.93 -10.94
C ASP A 46 -0.40 2.01 -9.79
N ALA A 47 -0.77 2.62 -8.67
CA ALA A 47 0.10 2.68 -7.49
C ALA A 47 0.42 1.29 -6.92
N ILE A 48 -0.57 0.41 -6.81
CA ILE A 48 -0.37 -0.98 -6.35
C ILE A 48 0.56 -1.75 -7.29
N LYS A 49 0.52 -1.47 -8.59
CA LYS A 49 1.36 -2.13 -9.60
C LYS A 49 2.78 -1.58 -9.69
N SER A 50 2.98 -0.26 -9.51
CA SER A 50 4.30 0.36 -9.67
C SER A 50 5.15 0.30 -8.41
N LEU A 51 4.53 0.49 -7.24
CA LEU A 51 5.25 0.61 -5.98
C LEU A 51 6.06 -0.62 -5.56
N PRO A 52 5.70 -1.88 -5.88
CA PRO A 52 6.57 -3.03 -5.59
C PRO A 52 7.95 -2.89 -6.25
N ALA A 53 7.99 -2.41 -7.50
CA ALA A 53 9.25 -2.22 -8.22
C ALA A 53 10.12 -1.10 -7.62
N GLU A 54 9.47 -0.10 -7.00
CA GLU A 54 10.15 1.05 -6.40
C GLU A 54 10.58 0.80 -4.94
N THR A 55 9.81 -0.01 -4.21
CA THR A 55 9.96 -0.16 -2.74
C THR A 55 10.36 -1.55 -2.28
N GLY A 56 10.20 -2.58 -3.12
CA GLY A 56 10.33 -3.98 -2.72
C GLY A 56 9.22 -4.48 -1.78
N ILE A 57 8.19 -3.68 -1.48
CA ILE A 57 7.05 -4.08 -0.66
C ILE A 57 5.99 -4.68 -1.55
N GLU A 58 5.70 -5.98 -1.36
CA GLU A 58 4.78 -6.74 -2.22
C GLU A 58 3.35 -6.81 -1.70
N HIS A 59 3.14 -6.56 -0.40
CA HIS A 59 1.83 -6.67 0.24
C HIS A 59 1.18 -5.31 0.45
N PHE A 60 -0.11 -5.21 0.10
CA PHE A 60 -0.86 -3.96 0.14
C PHE A 60 -2.19 -4.15 0.85
N MET A 61 -2.57 -3.13 1.63
CA MET A 61 -3.91 -2.97 2.18
C MET A 61 -4.51 -1.67 1.64
N VAL A 62 -5.56 -1.77 0.83
CA VAL A 62 -6.32 -0.60 0.38
C VAL A 62 -7.31 -0.24 1.46
N GLU A 63 -7.16 0.95 2.03
CA GLU A 63 -8.06 1.47 3.05
C GLU A 63 -9.13 2.34 2.40
N SER A 64 -10.38 2.01 2.72
CA SER A 64 -11.58 2.61 2.14
C SER A 64 -12.52 3.22 3.19
N MET A 65 -12.07 3.40 4.45
CA MET A 65 -12.96 3.87 5.52
C MET A 65 -13.34 5.34 5.36
N SER A 66 -12.54 6.12 4.61
CA SER A 66 -12.87 7.51 4.28
C SER A 66 -13.91 7.66 3.17
N LEU A 67 -14.41 6.57 2.58
CA LEU A 67 -15.44 6.66 1.54
C LEU A 67 -16.84 6.86 2.17
N PRO A 68 -17.70 7.67 1.53
CA PRO A 68 -18.91 8.20 2.16
C PRO A 68 -20.03 7.16 2.36
N HIS A 69 -20.07 6.09 1.57
CA HIS A 69 -21.10 5.05 1.64
C HIS A 69 -20.57 3.68 1.22
N VAL A 70 -21.27 2.62 1.65
CA VAL A 70 -20.91 1.23 1.35
C VAL A 70 -20.83 0.97 -0.15
N ASP A 71 -21.74 1.55 -0.94
CA ASP A 71 -21.71 1.35 -2.40
C ASP A 71 -20.41 1.87 -3.04
N ALA A 72 -19.87 3.01 -2.56
CA ALA A 72 -18.60 3.53 -3.05
C ALA A 72 -17.42 2.59 -2.70
N VAL A 73 -17.48 1.94 -1.53
CA VAL A 73 -16.50 0.92 -1.15
C VAL A 73 -16.61 -0.29 -2.08
N LEU A 74 -17.83 -0.77 -2.34
CA LEU A 74 -18.07 -1.93 -3.22
C LEU A 74 -17.65 -1.65 -4.66
N GLU A 75 -17.95 -0.47 -5.20
CA GLU A 75 -17.52 -0.01 -6.52
C GLU A 75 -15.99 0.01 -6.63
N LEU A 76 -15.30 0.64 -5.66
CA LEU A 76 -13.85 0.66 -5.62
C LEU A 76 -13.26 -0.77 -5.60
N VAL A 77 -13.78 -1.64 -4.74
CA VAL A 77 -13.29 -3.02 -4.62
C VAL A 77 -13.50 -3.81 -5.92
N ALA A 78 -14.69 -3.71 -6.52
CA ALA A 78 -15.00 -4.38 -7.78
C ALA A 78 -14.09 -3.93 -8.92
N GLU A 79 -13.87 -2.62 -9.05
CA GLU A 79 -12.99 -2.05 -10.07
C GLU A 79 -11.53 -2.46 -9.84
N LEU A 80 -11.05 -2.41 -8.60
CA LEU A 80 -9.68 -2.84 -8.27
C LEU A 80 -9.45 -4.31 -8.56
N LEU A 81 -10.38 -5.19 -8.20
CA LEU A 81 -10.27 -6.62 -8.51
C LEU A 81 -10.19 -6.87 -10.02
N MET A 82 -10.97 -6.13 -10.83
CA MET A 82 -10.88 -6.21 -12.29
C MET A 82 -9.57 -5.67 -12.85
N LEU A 83 -9.06 -4.56 -12.31
CA LEU A 83 -7.85 -3.89 -12.80
C LEU A 83 -6.57 -4.65 -12.41
N VAL A 84 -6.53 -5.22 -11.19
CA VAL A 84 -5.40 -6.01 -10.69
C VAL A 84 -5.39 -7.41 -11.31
N GLY A 85 -6.56 -8.05 -11.47
CA GLY A 85 -6.66 -9.37 -12.11
C GLY A 85 -6.37 -9.39 -13.63
N ARG A 86 -6.20 -8.23 -14.26
CA ARG A 86 -5.78 -8.09 -15.68
C ARG A 86 -4.27 -7.87 -15.84
N GLY A 87 -3.47 -8.07 -14.80
CA GLY A 87 -2.00 -7.95 -14.81
C GLY A 87 -1.34 -9.27 -14.46
#